data_AF-A0A1E5JL84-F1
#
_entry.id   AF-A0A1E5JL84-F1
#
_cell.length_a   1.000
_cell.length_b   1.000
_cell.length_c   1.000
_cell.angle_alpha   90.00
_cell.angle_beta   90.00
_cell.angle_gamma   90.00
#
_symmetry.space_group_name_H-M   'P 1'
#
loop_
_entity.id
_entity.type
_entity.pdbx_description
1 polymer ?
#
loop_
_entity_poly.entity_id
_entity_poly.type
_entity_poly.pdbx_seq_one_letter_code
_entity_poly.pdbx_strand_id
1 'polypeptide(L)'
;MLVIALVGFYCKSKEGFLNRPFWKNFNEVNAQFVGPAWQYTKNDLCLKRYPFDEAKDYQWWFCMINKSKKPTVILLGNSFANQLYPGLLHNKLFSNETILSIGTCDAAKVGTTPLVDMPADPAFPCAGDRPLHQEKFINNIIKQNVGSLKYAIIAGLYGASEEYLARLKSRIDFLEKNHIKVIVFYLILFLIKKMLKAV
;
A
#
# COMPACT_ATOMS: atom_id res chain seq x y z
N MET A 1 18.51 -31.24 -32.65
CA MET A 1 19.05 -30.20 -31.75
C MET A 1 19.73 -29.05 -32.48
N LEU A 2 20.52 -29.31 -33.54
CA LEU A 2 21.21 -28.27 -34.32
C LEU A 2 20.26 -27.24 -34.96
N VAL A 3 19.09 -27.69 -35.44
CA VAL A 3 18.05 -26.81 -35.99
C VAL A 3 17.49 -25.85 -34.92
N ILE A 4 17.30 -26.32 -33.69
CA ILE A 4 16.81 -25.48 -32.58
C ILE A 4 17.87 -24.43 -32.20
N ALA A 5 19.15 -24.82 -32.18
CA ALA A 5 20.26 -23.91 -31.91
C ALA A 5 20.41 -22.85 -33.01
N LEU A 6 20.25 -23.22 -34.28
CA LEU A 6 20.30 -22.30 -35.41
C LEU A 6 19.11 -21.34 -35.44
N VAL A 7 17.90 -21.81 -35.11
CA VAL A 7 16.72 -20.95 -34.96
C VAL A 7 16.88 -19.99 -33.79
N GLY A 8 17.40 -20.46 -32.64
CA GLY A 8 17.71 -19.61 -31.50
C GLY A 8 18.77 -18.55 -31.82
N PHE A 9 19.83 -18.92 -32.52
CA PHE A 9 20.88 -18.00 -32.96
C PHE A 9 20.35 -16.99 -33.99
N TYR A 10 19.52 -17.43 -34.95
CA TYR A 10 18.89 -16.55 -35.93
C TYR A 10 17.96 -15.53 -35.27
N CYS A 11 17.10 -15.97 -34.33
CA CYS A 11 16.25 -15.08 -33.53
C CYS A 11 17.06 -14.06 -32.72
N LYS A 12 18.18 -14.48 -32.12
CA LYS A 12 19.09 -13.59 -31.38
C LYS A 12 19.79 -12.58 -32.31
N SER A 13 20.24 -13.03 -33.49
CA SER A 13 20.98 -12.21 -34.47
C SER A 13 20.11 -11.16 -35.18
N LYS A 14 18.78 -11.35 -35.17
CA LYS A 14 17.80 -10.44 -35.80
C LYS A 14 17.13 -9.51 -34.79
N GLU A 15 17.73 -9.32 -33.61
CA GLU A 15 17.17 -8.49 -32.54
C GLU A 15 15.71 -8.89 -32.20
N GLY A 16 15.46 -10.20 -32.15
CA GLY A 16 14.14 -10.77 -31.95
C GLY A 16 13.39 -10.23 -30.73
N PHE A 17 12.06 -10.29 -30.78
CA PHE A 17 11.06 -9.88 -29.76
C PHE A 17 11.16 -8.43 -29.24
N LEU A 18 12.32 -8.00 -28.72
CA LEU A 18 12.59 -6.69 -28.12
C LEU A 18 12.42 -5.51 -29.11
N ASN A 19 12.68 -5.71 -30.41
CA ASN A 19 12.52 -4.66 -31.43
C ASN A 19 11.18 -4.64 -32.18
N ARG A 20 10.17 -5.40 -31.72
CA ARG A 20 8.81 -5.27 -32.29
C ARG A 20 8.25 -3.88 -31.93
N PRO A 21 7.53 -3.20 -32.85
CA PRO A 21 6.93 -1.88 -32.58
C PRO A 21 6.10 -1.84 -31.29
N PHE A 22 5.41 -2.95 -31.00
CA PHE A 22 4.67 -3.14 -29.76
C PHE A 22 5.53 -2.92 -28.50
N TRP A 23 6.76 -3.47 -28.44
CA TRP A 23 7.65 -3.37 -27.28
C TRP A 23 8.33 -2.00 -27.13
N LYS A 24 8.53 -1.25 -28.22
CA LYS A 24 9.00 0.14 -28.13
C LYS A 24 8.01 1.02 -27.35
N ASN A 25 6.70 0.80 -27.55
CA ASN A 25 5.66 1.48 -26.76
C ASN A 25 5.65 1.02 -25.29
N PHE A 26 6.11 -0.21 -24.99
CA PHE A 26 6.26 -0.66 -23.61
C PHE A 26 7.39 0.03 -22.87
N ASN A 27 8.42 0.55 -23.53
CA ASN A 27 9.47 1.30 -22.82
C ASN A 27 8.95 2.61 -22.26
N GLU A 28 8.11 3.33 -23.02
CA GLU A 28 7.47 4.57 -22.54
C GLU A 28 6.41 4.28 -21.46
N VAL A 29 5.68 3.18 -21.59
CA VAL A 29 4.71 2.73 -20.59
C VAL A 29 5.42 2.23 -19.32
N ASN A 30 6.49 1.45 -19.44
CA ASN A 30 7.31 0.99 -18.32
C ASN A 30 8.07 2.13 -17.67
N ALA A 31 8.46 3.18 -18.41
CA ALA A 31 9.03 4.39 -17.81
C ALA A 31 8.02 5.15 -16.92
N GLN A 32 6.71 4.98 -17.14
CA GLN A 32 5.67 5.48 -16.24
C GLN A 32 5.50 4.59 -14.99
N PHE A 33 5.96 3.34 -15.05
CA PHE A 33 5.97 2.42 -13.92
C PHE A 33 7.34 2.48 -13.21
N VAL A 34 7.35 3.15 -12.07
CA VAL A 34 8.46 3.28 -11.10
C VAL A 34 9.15 1.96 -10.66
N GLY A 35 8.64 0.80 -11.05
CA GLY A 35 9.18 -0.50 -10.69
C GLY A 35 9.25 -0.73 -9.17
N PRO A 36 10.06 -1.68 -8.70
CA PRO A 36 10.29 -1.91 -7.26
C PRO A 36 11.01 -0.73 -6.57
N ALA A 37 11.51 0.25 -7.32
CA ALA A 37 12.22 1.43 -6.82
C ALA A 37 11.26 2.61 -6.51
N TRP A 38 10.01 2.33 -6.14
CA TRP A 38 9.03 3.37 -5.91
C TRP A 38 9.43 4.28 -4.74
N GLN A 39 9.74 5.54 -5.05
CA GLN A 39 10.24 6.55 -4.10
C GLN A 39 9.31 6.85 -2.91
N TYR A 40 8.04 6.45 -3.00
CA TYR A 40 7.05 6.62 -1.94
C TYR A 40 6.90 5.38 -1.06
N THR A 41 7.88 4.47 -1.10
CA THR A 41 7.88 3.29 -0.23
C THR A 41 8.28 3.68 1.19
N LYS A 42 9.46 4.30 1.35
CA LYS A 42 9.95 4.73 2.66
C LYS A 42 10.88 5.94 2.56
N ASN A 43 10.95 6.74 3.63
CA ASN A 43 11.95 7.79 3.77
C ASN A 43 12.63 7.77 5.16
N ASP A 44 13.85 8.29 5.22
CA ASP A 44 14.65 8.30 6.44
C ASP A 44 13.96 9.00 7.61
N LEU A 45 13.20 10.05 7.32
CA LEU A 45 12.48 10.81 8.33
C LEU A 45 11.44 9.94 9.04
N CYS A 46 10.68 9.13 8.29
CA CYS A 46 9.69 8.21 8.87
C CYS A 46 10.39 7.09 9.65
N LEU A 47 11.40 6.46 9.05
CA LEU A 47 12.10 5.32 9.65
C LEU A 47 12.79 5.69 10.97
N LYS A 48 13.39 6.89 11.05
CA LYS A 48 14.02 7.39 12.28
C LYS A 48 13.00 7.73 13.37
N ARG A 49 11.83 8.24 12.98
CA ARG A 49 10.80 8.70 13.92
C ARG A 49 9.89 7.58 14.41
N TYR A 50 9.66 6.57 13.57
CA TYR A 50 8.81 5.43 13.84
C TYR A 50 9.56 4.13 13.52
N PRO A 51 10.60 3.80 14.30
CA PRO A 51 11.36 2.58 14.08
C PRO A 51 10.48 1.36 14.36
N PHE A 52 10.46 0.42 13.42
CA PHE A 52 9.80 -0.87 13.56
C PHE A 52 10.81 -1.95 13.17
N ASP A 53 11.48 -2.55 14.16
CA ASP A 53 12.64 -3.42 13.92
C ASP A 53 12.30 -4.66 13.10
N GLU A 54 11.11 -5.23 13.28
CA GLU A 54 10.63 -6.39 12.51
C GLU A 54 10.55 -6.11 11.00
N ALA A 55 10.41 -4.84 10.60
CA ALA A 55 10.37 -4.47 9.18
C ALA A 55 11.70 -4.70 8.44
N LYS A 56 12.80 -4.96 9.15
CA LYS A 56 14.10 -5.32 8.54
C LYS A 56 14.03 -6.68 7.84
N ASP A 57 13.16 -7.57 8.31
CA ASP A 57 13.00 -8.91 7.77
C ASP A 57 11.92 -8.98 6.68
N TYR A 58 11.22 -7.86 6.42
CA TYR A 58 10.16 -7.80 5.42
C TYR A 58 10.71 -7.46 4.02
N GLN A 59 10.13 -8.07 2.99
CA GLN A 59 10.42 -7.72 1.58
C GLN A 59 10.10 -6.24 1.29
N TRP A 60 9.07 -5.68 1.93
CA TRP A 60 8.77 -4.25 1.88
C TRP A 60 8.07 -3.77 3.15
N TRP A 61 8.23 -2.47 3.42
CA TRP A 61 7.57 -1.78 4.51
C TRP A 61 7.29 -0.34 4.08
N PHE A 62 6.02 0.06 4.13
CA PHE A 62 5.65 1.44 3.86
C PHE A 62 5.84 2.32 5.11
N CYS A 63 6.67 3.36 4.96
CA CYS A 63 6.89 4.37 6.00
C CYS A 63 7.30 5.70 5.37
N MET A 64 6.32 6.57 5.10
CA MET A 64 6.54 7.90 4.54
C MET A 64 5.96 8.98 5.45
N ILE A 65 6.74 10.03 5.70
CA ILE A 65 6.24 11.25 6.34
C ILE A 65 6.77 12.48 5.60
N ASN A 66 5.90 13.47 5.36
CA ASN A 66 6.26 14.62 4.52
C ASN A 66 6.95 15.77 5.29
N LYS A 67 6.77 15.85 6.62
CA LYS A 67 7.29 16.94 7.46
C LYS A 67 7.78 16.42 8.80
N SER A 68 8.79 17.08 9.36
CA SER A 68 9.29 16.79 10.71
C SER A 68 8.40 17.43 11.80
N LYS A 69 7.10 17.11 11.77
CA LYS A 69 6.08 17.57 12.74
C LYS A 69 5.20 16.40 13.16
N LYS A 70 4.41 16.55 14.23
CA LYS A 70 3.42 15.51 14.59
C LYS A 70 2.44 15.33 13.42
N PRO A 71 2.09 14.09 13.04
CA PRO A 71 1.15 13.84 11.97
C PRO A 71 -0.23 14.38 12.32
N THR A 72 -0.87 14.93 11.31
CA THR A 72 -2.26 15.40 11.36
C THR A 72 -3.16 14.54 10.47
N VAL A 73 -2.57 13.84 9.51
CA VAL A 73 -3.22 12.83 8.67
C VAL A 73 -2.41 11.54 8.76
N ILE A 74 -3.08 10.41 8.99
CA ILE A 74 -2.49 9.08 8.87
C ILE A 74 -3.17 8.31 7.74
N LEU A 75 -2.39 7.72 6.85
CA LEU A 75 -2.84 6.88 5.74
C LEU A 75 -2.51 5.43 6.07
N LEU A 76 -3.55 4.59 6.10
CA LEU A 76 -3.50 3.21 6.56
C LEU A 76 -4.06 2.26 5.50
N GLY A 77 -3.39 1.12 5.34
CA GLY A 77 -3.82 0.04 4.46
C GLY A 77 -2.64 -0.60 3.74
N ASN A 78 -2.95 -1.31 2.65
CA ASN A 78 -1.95 -2.00 1.86
C ASN A 78 -1.33 -1.12 0.76
N SER A 79 -0.72 -1.73 -0.25
CA SER A 79 -0.12 -1.04 -1.39
C SER A 79 -1.07 -0.06 -2.09
N PHE A 80 -2.38 -0.35 -2.16
CA PHE A 80 -3.37 0.57 -2.73
C PHE A 80 -3.60 1.81 -1.87
N ALA A 81 -3.47 1.69 -0.54
CA ALA A 81 -3.48 2.87 0.33
C ALA A 81 -2.25 3.73 0.05
N ASN A 82 -1.07 3.11 0.02
CA ASN A 82 0.17 3.85 -0.22
C ASN A 82 0.17 4.59 -1.58
N GLN A 83 -0.57 4.09 -2.59
CA GLN A 83 -0.73 4.76 -3.89
C GLN A 83 -1.40 6.14 -3.79
N LEU A 84 -2.16 6.39 -2.72
CA LEU A 84 -2.76 7.69 -2.46
C LEU A 84 -1.74 8.72 -1.94
N TYR A 85 -0.62 8.29 -1.35
CA TYR A 85 0.33 9.18 -0.70
C TYR A 85 0.87 10.30 -1.61
N PRO A 86 1.31 10.04 -2.86
CA PRO A 86 1.77 11.11 -3.76
C PRO A 86 0.66 12.12 -4.07
N GLY A 87 -0.57 11.65 -4.27
CA GLY A 87 -1.73 12.52 -4.49
C GLY A 87 -2.01 13.41 -3.29
N LEU A 88 -1.92 12.87 -2.08
CA LEU A 88 -2.06 13.66 -0.84
C LEU A 88 -0.91 14.66 -0.68
N LEU A 89 0.32 14.25 -1.00
CA LEU A 89 1.51 15.09 -0.87
C LEU A 89 1.47 16.33 -1.77
N HIS A 90 1.03 16.17 -3.03
CA HIS A 90 1.05 17.22 -4.04
C HIS A 90 -0.25 18.03 -4.14
N ASN A 91 -1.29 17.66 -3.38
CA ASN A 91 -2.55 18.37 -3.37
C ASN A 91 -2.50 19.60 -2.45
N LYS A 92 -2.84 20.78 -3.00
CA LYS A 92 -2.82 22.06 -2.28
C LYS A 92 -3.66 22.06 -1.00
N LEU A 93 -4.75 21.29 -0.95
CA LEU A 93 -5.61 21.16 0.24
C LEU A 93 -4.87 20.55 1.44
N PHE A 94 -3.83 19.75 1.19
CA PHE A 94 -3.02 19.11 2.24
C PHE A 94 -1.68 19.80 2.47
N SER A 95 -1.43 20.95 1.82
CA SER A 95 -0.16 21.68 1.90
C SER A 95 0.25 22.05 3.33
N ASN A 96 -0.72 22.25 4.25
CA ASN A 96 -0.49 22.55 5.65
C ASN A 96 -0.46 21.31 6.56
N GLU A 97 -0.85 20.14 6.05
CA GLU A 97 -0.96 18.92 6.83
C GLU A 97 0.37 18.15 6.89
N THR A 98 0.56 17.39 7.98
CA THR A 98 1.66 16.44 8.11
C THR A 98 1.08 15.04 7.91
N ILE A 99 1.43 14.42 6.79
CA ILE A 99 0.87 13.15 6.32
C ILE A 99 1.87 12.03 6.63
N LEU A 100 1.42 11.05 7.41
CA LEU A 100 2.12 9.80 7.67
C LEU A 100 1.44 8.66 6.91
N SER A 101 2.12 8.03 5.95
CA SER A 101 1.71 6.74 5.37
C SER A 101 2.52 5.64 6.04
N ILE A 102 1.84 4.71 6.70
CA ILE A 102 2.53 3.65 7.44
C ILE A 102 1.69 2.39 7.53
N GLY A 103 2.35 1.23 7.47
CA GLY A 103 1.67 -0.06 7.46
C GLY A 103 1.59 -0.66 6.06
N THR A 104 1.58 -1.99 6.01
CA THR A 104 1.66 -2.74 4.75
C THR A 104 0.46 -3.66 4.52
N CYS A 105 -0.24 -4.01 5.60
CA CYS A 105 -1.39 -4.90 5.58
C CYS A 105 -2.72 -4.13 5.59
N ASP A 106 -3.83 -4.87 5.52
CA ASP A 106 -5.16 -4.26 5.70
C ASP A 106 -5.23 -3.46 7.00
N ALA A 107 -5.97 -2.35 6.96
CA ALA A 107 -6.15 -1.52 8.13
C ALA A 107 -7.25 -2.06 9.06
N ALA A 108 -8.15 -2.94 8.62
CA ALA A 108 -9.16 -3.54 9.47
C ALA A 108 -8.52 -4.26 10.67
N LYS A 109 -9.26 -4.36 11.77
CA LYS A 109 -8.77 -5.00 12.98
C LYS A 109 -8.39 -6.46 12.70
N VAL A 110 -7.24 -6.88 13.20
CA VAL A 110 -6.82 -8.28 13.11
C VAL A 110 -7.74 -9.13 13.99
N GLY A 111 -8.37 -10.14 13.40
CA GLY A 111 -9.20 -11.11 14.11
C GLY A 111 -8.49 -12.45 14.30
N THR A 112 -9.24 -13.46 14.72
CA THR A 112 -8.73 -14.82 14.98
C THR A 112 -8.41 -15.60 13.72
N THR A 113 -9.08 -15.28 12.61
CA THR A 113 -8.81 -15.84 11.28
C THR A 113 -8.06 -14.82 10.40
N PRO A 114 -7.07 -15.24 9.60
CA PRO A 114 -6.43 -14.36 8.63
C PRO A 114 -7.44 -13.80 7.61
N LEU A 115 -7.29 -12.52 7.24
CA LEU A 115 -8.09 -11.92 6.17
C LEU A 115 -7.69 -12.42 4.78
N VAL A 116 -6.44 -12.85 4.65
CA VAL A 116 -5.91 -13.47 3.44
C VAL A 116 -5.14 -14.70 3.87
N ASP A 117 -5.49 -15.84 3.29
CA ASP A 117 -4.74 -17.08 3.45
C ASP A 117 -3.50 -17.00 2.55
N MET A 118 -2.43 -16.43 3.08
CA MET A 118 -1.16 -16.29 2.37
C MET A 118 -0.20 -17.40 2.80
N PRO A 119 0.59 -17.95 1.86
CA PRO A 119 1.69 -18.85 2.21
C PRO A 119 2.55 -18.23 3.30
N ALA A 120 3.04 -19.05 4.22
CA ALA A 120 3.97 -18.64 5.26
C ALA A 120 5.37 -18.33 4.68
N ASP A 121 5.44 -17.37 3.76
CA ASP A 121 6.71 -16.77 3.36
C ASP A 121 7.19 -15.89 4.52
N PRO A 122 8.34 -16.22 5.13
CA PRO A 122 8.86 -15.47 6.25
C PRO A 122 9.21 -14.03 5.89
N ALA A 123 9.40 -13.70 4.61
CA ALA A 123 9.72 -12.35 4.19
C ALA A 123 8.46 -11.52 3.84
N PHE A 124 7.27 -12.13 3.79
CA PHE A 124 6.04 -11.41 3.48
C PHE A 124 5.50 -10.66 4.71
N PRO A 125 5.32 -9.32 4.64
CA PRO A 125 4.99 -8.48 5.79
C PRO A 125 3.62 -8.77 6.42
N CYS A 126 2.73 -9.44 5.70
CA CYS A 126 1.36 -9.76 6.15
C CYS A 126 1.09 -11.24 6.40
N ALA A 127 2.12 -12.08 6.40
CA ALA A 127 1.99 -13.50 6.75
C ALA A 127 2.05 -13.70 8.27
N GLY A 128 1.37 -14.75 8.76
CA GLY A 128 1.38 -15.12 10.17
C GLY A 128 0.77 -14.05 11.09
N ASP A 129 1.46 -13.77 12.20
CA ASP A 129 1.07 -12.80 13.23
C ASP A 129 1.54 -11.36 12.97
N ARG A 130 2.33 -11.13 11.92
CA ARG A 130 2.85 -9.79 11.56
C ARG A 130 1.78 -8.71 11.39
N PRO A 131 0.59 -8.98 10.82
CA PRO A 131 -0.49 -7.99 10.81
C PRO A 131 -0.85 -7.48 12.21
N LEU A 132 -0.82 -8.36 13.23
CA LEU A 132 -1.10 -7.98 14.62
C LEU A 132 0.02 -7.10 15.19
N HIS A 133 1.28 -7.38 14.85
CA HIS A 133 2.42 -6.57 15.28
C HIS A 133 2.37 -5.18 14.65
N GLN A 134 2.09 -5.11 13.35
CA GLN A 134 1.84 -3.83 12.64
C GLN A 134 0.66 -3.07 13.27
N GLU A 135 -0.46 -3.75 13.56
CA GLU A 135 -1.61 -3.12 14.22
C GLU A 135 -1.22 -2.53 15.57
N LYS A 136 -0.53 -3.30 16.43
CA LYS A 136 -0.09 -2.83 17.75
C LYS A 136 0.85 -1.63 17.64
N PHE A 137 1.82 -1.69 16.73
CA PHE A 137 2.76 -0.61 16.47
C PHE A 137 2.04 0.67 16.02
N ILE A 138 1.17 0.57 15.01
CA ILE A 138 0.39 1.70 14.50
C ILE A 138 -0.56 2.26 15.57
N ASN A 139 -1.18 1.40 16.38
CA ASN A 139 -2.03 1.83 17.51
C ASN A 139 -1.25 2.66 18.52
N ASN A 140 0.01 2.31 18.78
CA ASN A 140 0.87 3.09 19.68
C ASN A 140 1.19 4.46 19.08
N ILE A 141 1.48 4.54 17.77
CA ILE A 141 1.67 5.82 17.08
C ILE A 141 0.42 6.70 17.19
N ILE A 142 -0.76 6.12 16.97
CA ILE A 142 -2.04 6.83 17.07
C ILE A 142 -2.22 7.39 18.50
N LYS A 143 -2.02 6.57 19.53
CA LYS A 143 -2.14 6.98 20.94
C LYS A 143 -1.14 8.08 21.32
N GLN A 144 0.09 8.04 20.82
CA GLN A 144 1.11 9.05 21.07
C GLN A 144 0.84 10.40 20.37
N ASN A 145 -0.04 10.41 19.38
CA ASN A 145 -0.38 11.58 18.57
C ASN A 145 -1.85 11.99 18.72
N VAL A 146 -2.51 11.56 19.81
CA VAL A 146 -3.83 12.06 20.19
C VAL A 146 -3.77 13.59 20.32
N GLY A 147 -4.76 14.27 19.75
CA GLY A 147 -4.85 15.74 19.72
C GLY A 147 -4.12 16.38 18.52
N SER A 148 -3.13 15.73 17.90
CA SER A 148 -2.55 16.21 16.64
C SER A 148 -3.18 15.55 15.41
N LEU A 149 -3.46 14.24 15.48
CA LEU A 149 -4.12 13.51 14.41
C LEU A 149 -5.57 13.96 14.27
N LYS A 150 -5.90 14.51 13.10
CA LYS A 150 -7.25 14.97 12.74
C LYS A 150 -7.99 13.97 11.87
N TYR A 151 -7.25 13.34 10.94
CA TYR A 151 -7.81 12.44 9.93
C TYR A 151 -7.06 11.12 9.86
N ALA A 152 -7.81 10.03 9.68
CA ALA A 152 -7.30 8.75 9.24
C ALA A 152 -7.93 8.40 7.90
N ILE A 153 -7.09 8.11 6.90
CA ILE A 153 -7.51 7.65 5.59
C ILE A 153 -7.24 6.15 5.53
N ILE A 154 -8.30 5.35 5.36
CA ILE A 154 -8.20 3.91 5.18
C ILE A 154 -8.49 3.59 3.71
N ALA A 155 -7.63 2.80 3.08
CA ALA A 155 -7.77 2.40 1.69
C ALA A 155 -7.23 0.98 1.47
N GLY A 156 -7.49 0.42 0.28
CA GLY A 156 -7.01 -0.92 -0.07
C GLY A 156 -7.75 -2.05 0.64
N LEU A 157 -9.06 -1.92 0.81
CA LEU A 157 -9.90 -2.90 1.50
C LEU A 157 -9.89 -4.26 0.78
N TYR A 158 -9.80 -5.36 1.53
CA TYR A 158 -9.81 -6.71 0.95
C TYR A 158 -11.19 -7.25 0.54
N GLY A 159 -12.29 -6.70 1.06
CA GLY A 159 -13.60 -7.21 0.72
C GLY A 159 -14.76 -6.53 1.44
N ALA A 160 -15.90 -7.21 1.44
CA ALA A 160 -17.15 -6.71 2.02
C ALA A 160 -17.94 -7.82 2.75
N SER A 161 -17.27 -8.88 3.23
CA SER A 161 -17.92 -9.88 4.08
C SER A 161 -18.35 -9.26 5.42
N GLU A 162 -19.38 -9.80 6.06
CA GLU A 162 -19.85 -9.30 7.36
C GLU A 162 -18.75 -9.30 8.42
N GLU A 163 -17.94 -10.37 8.46
CA GLU A 163 -16.79 -10.47 9.36
C GLU A 163 -15.76 -9.36 9.09
N TYR A 164 -15.43 -9.12 7.82
CA TYR A 164 -14.50 -8.05 7.44
C TYR A 164 -15.06 -6.68 7.82
N LEU A 165 -16.34 -6.42 7.54
CA LEU A 165 -16.99 -5.16 7.88
C LEU A 165 -17.04 -4.94 9.40
N ALA A 166 -17.25 -5.98 10.20
CA ALA A 166 -17.17 -5.90 11.65
C ALA A 166 -15.76 -5.52 12.15
N ARG A 167 -14.72 -6.11 11.55
CA ARG A 167 -13.31 -5.79 11.85
C ARG A 167 -12.94 -4.38 11.43
N LEU A 168 -13.39 -3.94 10.25
CA LEU A 168 -13.19 -2.58 9.76
C LEU A 168 -13.91 -1.58 10.67
N LYS A 169 -15.15 -1.88 11.06
CA LYS A 169 -15.90 -1.06 12.03
C LYS A 169 -15.14 -0.96 13.35
N SER A 170 -14.59 -2.06 13.87
CA SER A 170 -13.81 -2.02 15.11
C SER A 170 -12.55 -1.13 14.99
N ARG A 171 -11.89 -1.11 13.82
CA ARG A 171 -10.81 -0.16 13.54
C ARG A 171 -11.31 1.29 13.53
N ILE A 172 -12.43 1.56 12.86
CA ILE A 172 -13.04 2.90 12.79
C ILE A 172 -13.41 3.38 14.19
N ASP A 173 -14.10 2.55 14.98
CA ASP A 173 -14.49 2.88 16.36
C ASP A 173 -13.27 3.21 17.23
N PHE A 174 -12.15 2.49 17.06
CA PHE A 174 -10.89 2.80 17.75
C PHE A 174 -10.33 4.17 17.37
N LEU A 175 -10.34 4.52 16.08
CA LEU A 175 -9.86 5.82 15.60
C LEU A 175 -10.75 6.97 16.09
N GLU A 176 -12.07 6.81 15.99
CA GLU A 176 -13.06 7.80 16.40
C GLU A 176 -13.05 8.02 17.92
N LYS A 177 -12.84 6.96 18.71
CA LYS A 177 -12.63 7.07 20.17
C LYS A 177 -11.42 7.93 20.53
N ASN A 178 -10.44 8.06 19.63
CA ASN A 178 -9.28 8.94 19.78
C ASN A 178 -9.49 10.31 19.10
N HIS A 179 -10.75 10.69 18.82
CA HIS A 179 -11.16 11.95 18.19
C HIS A 179 -10.63 12.17 16.77
N ILE A 180 -10.36 11.08 16.03
CA ILE A 180 -9.87 11.12 14.65
C ILE A 180 -11.06 10.93 13.70
N LYS A 181 -11.20 11.81 12.70
CA LYS A 181 -12.19 11.65 11.64
C LYS A 181 -11.70 10.62 10.63
N VAL A 182 -12.51 9.60 10.34
CA VAL A 182 -12.11 8.52 9.44
C VAL A 182 -12.70 8.71 8.04
N ILE A 183 -11.87 8.55 7.02
CA ILE A 183 -12.24 8.56 5.61
C ILE A 183 -11.88 7.19 5.04
N VAL A 184 -12.87 6.47 4.52
CA VAL A 184 -12.66 5.14 3.93
C VAL A 184 -12.78 5.25 2.40
N PHE A 185 -11.70 4.94 1.68
CA PHE A 185 -11.71 4.82 0.23
C PHE A 185 -12.04 3.39 -0.18
N TYR A 186 -13.23 3.23 -0.76
CA TYR A 186 -13.64 1.99 -1.40
C TYR A 186 -13.17 1.99 -2.86
N LEU A 187 -12.36 1.01 -3.26
CA LEU A 187 -11.85 0.92 -4.64
C LEU A 187 -12.94 0.35 -5.57
N ILE A 188 -13.49 1.20 -6.45
CA ILE A 188 -14.62 0.91 -7.37
C ILE A 188 -14.18 0.16 -8.66
N LEU A 189 -12.95 -0.33 -8.76
CA LEU A 189 -12.44 -0.91 -10.02
C LEU A 189 -13.19 -2.17 -10.52
N PHE A 190 -14.00 -2.83 -9.68
CA PHE A 190 -14.85 -3.96 -10.09
C PHE A 190 -16.23 -3.56 -10.66
N LEU A 191 -16.70 -2.32 -10.49
CA LEU A 191 -18.04 -1.90 -10.94
C LEU A 191 -18.07 -1.34 -12.37
N ILE A 192 -16.91 -0.96 -12.93
CA ILE A 192 -16.85 -0.39 -14.30
C ILE A 192 -17.29 -1.42 -15.35
N LYS A 193 -17.11 -2.73 -15.12
CA LYS A 193 -17.54 -3.76 -16.07
C LYS A 193 -19.06 -3.99 -16.10
N LYS A 194 -19.80 -3.60 -15.04
CA LYS A 194 -21.25 -3.81 -14.96
C LYS A 194 -22.06 -2.58 -15.41
N MET A 195 -21.47 -1.39 -15.42
CA MET A 195 -22.13 -0.16 -15.90
C MET A 195 -21.91 0.15 -17.40
N LEU A 196 -20.99 -0.54 -18.09
CA LEU A 196 -20.79 -0.41 -19.55
C LEU A 196 -21.73 -1.27 -20.41
N LYS A 197 -22.80 -1.84 -19.82
CA LYS A 197 -23.89 -2.53 -20.54
C LYS A 197 -25.26 -1.88 -20.35
N ALA A 198 -25.29 -0.63 -19.93
CA ALA A 198 -26.52 0.15 -19.86
C ALA A 198 -26.28 1.56 -20.43
N VAL A 199 -26.00 1.62 -21.73
CA VAL A 199 -26.37 2.72 -22.64
C VAL A 199 -26.77 2.07 -23.96
#